data_AF-A0A1S1QCI5-F1
#
_entry.id   AF-A0A1S1QCI5-F1
#
_cell.length_a   1.000
_cell.length_b   1.000
_cell.length_c   1.000
_cell.angle_alpha   90.00
_cell.angle_beta   90.00
_cell.angle_gamma   90.00
#
_symmetry.space_group_name_H-M   'P 1'
#
loop_
_entity.id
_entity.type
_entity.pdbx_description
1 polymer ?
#
loop_
_entity_poly.entity_id
_entity_poly.type
_entity_poly.pdbx_seq_one_letter_code
_entity_poly.pdbx_strand_id
1 'polypeptide(L)'
;MNLSLGVFDVFAYSTPGSLYLALLLYVLDRASWVDLGQVGDLNSTLLIAGGIIASYLLGQLTYAPRRFLGRRMPRWLGRGRSARREFLDRFPAAQSMAFVQVDPALVFAAIEVKAPDSAVEISRLRASGIALRNAGLAFLLSAGVAAVELIVGSERGLAAFCVGAFLVSFVGATRVGHELSRWAALKTLEVAFWLPDVEATLATTSPVPPPRPSPAPPAPPGLPGPPGPP
;
A
#
# COMPACT_ATOMS: atom_id res chain seq x y z
N MET A 1 -10.08 1.42 24.36
CA MET A 1 -9.69 1.57 22.94
C MET A 1 -9.58 0.16 22.37
N ASN A 2 -10.60 -0.31 21.65
CA ASN A 2 -10.52 -1.61 20.98
C ASN A 2 -9.71 -1.41 19.70
N LEU A 3 -8.48 -1.92 19.68
CA LEU A 3 -7.78 -2.23 18.44
C LEU A 3 -8.60 -3.33 17.77
N SER A 4 -9.61 -2.93 16.97
CA SER A 4 -10.22 -3.80 15.98
C SER A 4 -9.16 -4.02 14.91
N LEU A 5 -8.22 -4.89 15.22
CA LEU A 5 -7.22 -5.36 14.28
C LEU A 5 -8.01 -6.25 13.32
N GLY A 6 -8.37 -5.69 12.17
CA GLY A 6 -9.13 -6.41 11.17
C GLY A 6 -8.38 -7.70 10.84
N VAL A 7 -9.10 -8.82 10.76
CA VAL A 7 -8.52 -10.13 10.39
C VAL A 7 -7.64 -9.99 9.14
N PHE A 8 -8.02 -9.12 8.20
CA PHE A 8 -7.25 -8.84 6.99
C PHE A 8 -5.95 -8.08 7.23
N ASP A 9 -5.85 -7.21 8.23
CA ASP A 9 -4.59 -6.57 8.61
C ASP A 9 -3.62 -7.61 9.17
N VAL A 10 -4.10 -8.55 10.00
CA VAL A 10 -3.26 -9.66 10.48
C VAL A 10 -2.64 -10.40 9.30
N PHE A 11 -3.43 -10.77 8.28
CA PHE A 11 -2.89 -11.45 7.11
C PHE A 11 -1.97 -10.54 6.26
N ALA A 12 -2.29 -9.25 6.15
CA ALA A 12 -1.49 -8.30 5.38
C ALA A 12 -0.07 -8.11 5.93
N TYR A 13 0.14 -8.34 7.22
CA TYR A 13 1.43 -8.18 7.90
C TYR A 13 2.07 -9.52 8.31
N SER A 14 1.31 -10.50 8.78
CA SER A 14 1.84 -11.79 9.24
C SER A 14 2.40 -12.64 8.10
N THR A 15 1.73 -12.69 6.93
CA THR A 15 2.21 -13.46 5.78
C THR A 15 3.55 -12.97 5.23
N PRO A 16 3.74 -11.66 4.92
CA PRO A 16 5.08 -11.20 4.54
C PRO A 16 6.05 -11.27 5.72
N GLY A 17 5.57 -11.03 6.93
CA GLY A 17 6.32 -11.19 8.17
C GLY A 17 7.00 -12.54 8.32
N SER A 18 6.29 -13.63 8.03
CA SER A 18 6.85 -14.98 8.11
C SER A 18 7.89 -15.24 7.03
N LEU A 19 7.77 -14.64 5.84
CA LEU A 19 8.81 -14.70 4.80
C LEU A 19 10.09 -13.99 5.27
N TYR A 20 9.97 -12.82 5.89
CA TYR A 20 11.11 -12.13 6.47
C TYR A 20 11.74 -12.92 7.62
N LEU A 21 10.91 -13.51 8.49
CA LEU A 21 11.39 -14.30 9.60
C LEU A 21 12.13 -15.55 9.11
N ALA A 22 11.59 -16.25 8.12
CA ALA A 22 12.23 -17.41 7.51
C ALA A 22 13.58 -17.04 6.89
N LEU A 23 13.65 -15.92 6.15
CA LEU A 23 14.90 -15.42 5.58
C LEU A 23 15.91 -15.06 6.68
N LEU A 24 15.47 -14.39 7.75
CA LEU A 24 16.32 -14.00 8.86
C LEU A 24 16.89 -15.22 9.58
N LEU A 25 16.05 -16.19 9.92
CA LEU A 25 16.46 -17.44 10.57
C LEU A 25 17.47 -18.20 9.71
N TYR A 26 17.22 -18.29 8.41
CA TYR A 26 18.15 -18.91 7.47
C TYR A 26 19.53 -18.20 7.47
N VAL A 27 19.56 -16.87 7.42
CA VAL A 27 20.82 -16.10 7.45
C VAL A 27 21.55 -16.28 8.79
N LEU A 28 20.81 -16.27 9.91
CA LEU A 28 21.38 -16.44 11.25
C LEU A 28 21.98 -17.84 11.46
N ASP A 29 21.26 -18.87 10.99
CA ASP A 29 21.73 -20.26 11.01
C ASP A 29 22.98 -20.43 10.16
N ARG A 30 22.96 -19.87 8.93
CA ARG A 30 24.11 -19.95 8.03
C ARG A 30 25.34 -19.20 8.55
N ALA A 31 25.14 -18.11 9.28
CA ALA A 31 26.20 -17.37 9.97
C ALA A 31 26.67 -18.04 11.28
N SER A 32 26.05 -19.16 11.67
CA SER A 32 26.29 -19.87 12.94
C SER A 32 26.05 -18.99 14.18
N TRP A 33 25.16 -17.99 14.06
CA TRP A 33 24.74 -17.15 15.18
C TRP A 33 23.60 -17.78 15.99
N VAL A 34 22.81 -18.63 15.34
CA VAL A 34 21.72 -19.41 15.93
C VAL A 34 21.85 -20.85 15.44
N ASP A 35 21.68 -21.82 16.33
CA ASP A 35 21.57 -23.23 15.97
C ASP A 35 20.09 -23.61 15.93
N LEU A 36 19.53 -23.72 14.72
CA LEU A 36 18.10 -24.06 14.57
C LEU A 36 17.77 -25.47 15.10
N GLY A 37 18.76 -26.36 15.20
CA GLY A 37 18.60 -27.67 15.82
C GLY A 37 18.21 -27.56 17.29
N GLN A 38 18.92 -26.71 18.05
CA GLN A 38 18.64 -26.46 19.46
C GLN A 38 17.33 -25.71 19.68
N VAL A 39 16.96 -24.83 18.75
CA VAL A 39 15.67 -24.12 18.81
C VAL A 39 14.50 -25.09 18.66
N GLY A 40 14.66 -26.18 17.90
CA GLY A 40 13.65 -27.22 17.71
C GLY A 40 13.26 -27.97 18.99
N ASP A 41 14.15 -28.03 19.97
CA ASP A 41 13.93 -28.71 21.25
C ASP A 41 13.12 -27.86 22.26
N LEU A 42 12.85 -26.59 21.94
CA LEU A 42 12.02 -25.72 22.77
C LEU A 42 10.54 -26.11 22.72
N ASN A 43 9.78 -25.68 23.73
CA ASN A 43 8.34 -25.90 23.79
C ASN A 43 7.66 -25.38 22.51
N SER A 44 7.05 -26.29 21.75
CA SER A 44 6.46 -25.99 20.44
C SER A 44 5.41 -24.89 20.51
N THR A 45 4.67 -24.78 21.62
CA THR A 45 3.69 -23.71 21.83
C THR A 45 4.35 -22.34 21.90
N LEU A 46 5.50 -22.24 22.59
CA LEU A 46 6.27 -20.98 22.67
C LEU A 46 6.90 -20.63 21.32
N LEU A 47 7.40 -21.62 20.57
CA LEU A 47 7.93 -21.40 19.23
C LEU A 47 6.87 -20.89 18.27
N ILE A 48 5.68 -21.48 18.28
CA ILE A 48 4.57 -21.06 17.42
C ILE A 48 4.10 -19.66 17.81
N ALA A 49 3.84 -19.41 19.10
CA ALA A 49 3.38 -18.11 19.57
C ALA A 49 4.44 -17.01 19.31
N GLY A 50 5.70 -17.29 19.64
CA GLY A 50 6.82 -16.39 19.39
C GLY A 50 7.03 -16.13 17.89
N GLY A 51 6.93 -17.16 17.05
CA GLY A 51 7.04 -17.05 15.60
C GLY A 51 5.92 -16.20 14.99
N ILE A 52 4.68 -16.35 15.46
CA ILE A 52 3.54 -15.51 15.03
C ILE A 52 3.79 -14.05 15.39
N ILE A 53 4.17 -13.78 16.65
CA ILE A 53 4.42 -12.42 17.14
C ILE A 53 5.60 -11.79 16.39
N ALA A 54 6.71 -12.52 16.27
CA ALA A 54 7.90 -12.06 15.56
C ALA A 54 7.58 -11.77 14.09
N SER A 55 6.88 -12.67 13.40
CA SER A 55 6.43 -12.46 12.02
C SER A 55 5.60 -11.18 11.90
N TYR A 56 4.60 -11.00 12.76
CA TYR A 56 3.75 -9.82 12.73
C TYR A 56 4.55 -8.51 12.94
N LEU A 57 5.43 -8.48 13.94
CA LEU A 57 6.28 -7.32 14.22
C LEU A 57 7.24 -7.01 13.07
N LEU A 58 7.83 -8.03 12.46
CA LEU A 58 8.74 -7.87 11.33
C LEU A 58 7.99 -7.37 10.08
N GLY A 59 6.76 -7.86 9.87
CA GLY A 59 5.85 -7.36 8.82
C GLY A 59 5.49 -5.89 9.00
N GLN A 60 5.29 -5.43 10.24
CA GLN A 60 5.06 -4.02 10.56
C GLN A 60 6.32 -3.17 10.33
N LEU A 61 7.47 -3.64 10.82
CA LEU A 61 8.75 -2.91 10.69
C LEU A 61 9.15 -2.70 9.22
N THR A 62 8.91 -3.70 8.38
CA THR A 62 9.23 -3.67 6.94
C THR A 62 8.29 -2.81 6.11
N TYR A 63 7.21 -2.28 6.69
CA TYR A 63 6.30 -1.37 6.00
C TYR A 63 6.97 -0.03 5.63
N ALA A 64 7.81 0.52 6.51
CA ALA A 64 8.48 1.81 6.27
C ALA A 64 9.52 1.77 5.11
N PRO A 65 10.45 0.79 5.05
CA PRO A 65 11.37 0.62 3.93
C PRO A 65 10.66 0.48 2.59
N ARG A 66 9.51 -0.19 2.56
CA ARG A 66 8.72 -0.36 1.34
C ARG A 66 8.22 0.97 0.78
N ARG A 67 7.77 1.90 1.62
CA ARG A 67 7.34 3.23 1.16
C ARG A 67 8.46 3.95 0.42
N PHE A 68 9.70 3.73 0.84
CA PHE A 68 10.88 4.25 0.16
C PHE A 68 11.14 3.52 -1.17
N LEU A 69 11.07 2.19 -1.18
CA LEU A 69 11.28 1.39 -2.39
C LEU A 69 10.25 1.69 -3.48
N GLY A 70 8.99 1.95 -3.10
CA GLY A 70 7.92 2.31 -4.04
C GLY A 70 8.19 3.59 -4.83
N ARG A 71 9.03 4.50 -4.31
CA ARG A 71 9.46 5.71 -5.05
C ARG A 71 10.55 5.42 -6.09
N ARG A 72 11.33 4.36 -5.89
CA ARG A 72 12.43 3.95 -6.79
C ARG A 72 12.04 2.83 -7.74
N MET A 73 10.91 2.17 -7.51
CA MET A 73 10.45 1.07 -8.37
C MET A 73 10.19 1.55 -9.79
N PRO A 74 10.62 0.76 -10.80
CA PRO A 74 10.34 1.07 -12.19
C PRO A 74 8.84 1.27 -12.45
N ARG A 75 8.51 2.29 -13.23
CA ARG A 75 7.12 2.66 -13.55
C ARG A 75 6.31 1.52 -14.19
N TRP A 76 6.96 0.60 -14.91
CA TRP A 76 6.31 -0.56 -15.53
C TRP A 76 5.82 -1.61 -14.53
N LEU A 77 6.33 -1.61 -13.30
CA LEU A 77 5.83 -2.48 -12.23
C LEU A 77 4.57 -1.92 -11.53
N GLY A 78 4.32 -0.62 -11.65
CA GLY A 78 3.31 0.08 -10.84
C GLY A 78 2.28 0.95 -11.58
N ARG A 79 2.39 1.13 -12.91
CA ARG A 79 1.43 1.96 -13.68
C ARG A 79 0.39 1.14 -14.42
N GLY A 80 -0.64 0.72 -13.69
CA GLY A 80 -1.95 0.49 -14.30
C GLY A 80 -2.65 1.82 -14.60
N ARG A 81 -3.63 1.81 -15.51
CA ARG A 81 -4.56 2.94 -15.70
C ARG A 81 -5.18 3.28 -14.33
N SER A 82 -5.23 4.57 -13.96
CA SER A 82 -5.73 4.94 -12.63
C SER A 82 -7.18 4.49 -12.47
N ALA A 83 -7.52 3.83 -11.35
CA ALA A 83 -8.87 3.31 -11.11
C ALA A 83 -9.96 4.37 -11.31
N ARG A 84 -9.70 5.63 -10.92
CA ARG A 84 -10.62 6.76 -11.16
C ARG A 84 -10.86 7.03 -12.65
N ARG A 85 -9.81 7.06 -13.48
CA ARG A 85 -9.97 7.22 -14.94
C ARG A 85 -10.73 6.04 -15.54
N GLU A 86 -10.35 4.82 -15.17
CA GLU A 86 -11.04 3.63 -15.64
C GLU A 86 -12.53 3.62 -15.25
N PHE A 87 -12.86 4.08 -14.04
CA PHE A 87 -14.23 4.28 -13.60
C PHE A 87 -14.97 5.34 -14.43
N LEU A 88 -14.35 6.51 -14.65
CA LEU A 88 -14.95 7.61 -15.41
C LEU A 88 -15.10 7.30 -16.91
N ASP A 89 -14.22 6.46 -17.46
CA ASP A 89 -14.35 5.93 -18.82
C ASP A 89 -15.61 5.05 -18.94
N ARG A 90 -15.96 4.30 -17.87
CA ARG A 90 -17.17 3.44 -17.81
C ARG A 90 -18.44 4.23 -17.46
N PHE A 91 -18.33 5.21 -16.57
CA PHE A 91 -19.45 5.99 -16.03
C PHE A 91 -19.19 7.50 -16.18
N PRO A 92 -19.29 8.06 -17.40
CA PRO A 92 -18.98 9.47 -17.65
C PRO A 92 -19.93 10.43 -16.90
N ALA A 93 -21.17 10.01 -16.62
CA ALA A 93 -22.13 10.80 -15.83
C ALA A 93 -21.68 11.03 -14.37
N ALA A 94 -20.78 10.19 -13.85
CA ALA A 94 -20.28 10.31 -12.48
C ALA A 94 -19.20 11.40 -12.31
N GLN A 95 -18.77 12.08 -13.38
CA GLN A 95 -17.71 13.11 -13.31
C GLN A 95 -18.02 14.24 -12.34
N SER A 96 -19.29 14.60 -12.18
CA SER A 96 -19.73 15.68 -11.28
C SER A 96 -20.02 15.22 -9.85
N MET A 97 -19.95 13.93 -9.54
CA MET A 97 -20.29 13.40 -8.22
C MET A 97 -19.21 13.73 -7.18
N ALA A 98 -19.62 14.08 -5.97
CA ALA A 98 -18.75 14.45 -4.86
C ALA A 98 -17.80 13.31 -4.48
N PHE A 99 -18.26 12.05 -4.45
CA PHE A 99 -17.38 10.92 -4.13
C PHE A 99 -16.23 10.73 -5.13
N VAL A 100 -16.38 11.24 -6.36
CA VAL A 100 -15.30 11.24 -7.37
C VAL A 100 -14.29 12.34 -7.09
N GLN A 101 -14.62 13.40 -6.36
CA GLN A 101 -13.72 14.53 -6.12
C GLN A 101 -12.98 14.41 -4.78
N VAL A 102 -13.59 13.72 -3.82
CA VAL A 102 -13.06 13.55 -2.45
C VAL A 102 -11.95 12.48 -2.39
N ASP A 103 -11.18 12.49 -1.29
CA ASP A 103 -10.19 11.46 -0.96
C ASP A 103 -10.85 10.06 -0.88
N PRO A 104 -10.31 9.04 -1.59
CA PRO A 104 -10.80 7.66 -1.53
C PRO A 104 -10.93 7.08 -0.12
N ALA A 105 -10.16 7.56 0.87
CA ALA A 105 -10.28 7.13 2.26
C ALA A 105 -11.62 7.56 2.89
N LEU A 106 -12.11 8.76 2.58
CA LEU A 106 -13.41 9.25 3.06
C LEU A 106 -14.56 8.51 2.38
N VAL A 107 -14.43 8.23 1.08
CA VAL A 107 -15.42 7.41 0.36
C VAL A 107 -15.51 6.01 0.98
N PHE A 108 -14.37 5.38 1.28
CA PHE A 108 -14.35 4.08 1.93
C PHE A 108 -14.97 4.11 3.33
N ALA A 109 -14.67 5.13 4.14
CA ALA A 109 -15.27 5.29 5.46
C ALA A 109 -16.80 5.46 5.38
N ALA A 110 -17.31 6.21 4.40
CA ALA A 110 -18.74 6.32 4.17
C ALA A 110 -19.37 4.98 3.77
N ILE A 111 -18.69 4.19 2.94
CA ILE A 111 -19.12 2.83 2.58
C ILE A 111 -19.10 1.89 3.79
N GLU A 112 -18.11 2.00 4.69
CA GLU A 112 -18.03 1.17 5.90
C GLU A 112 -19.26 1.35 6.81
N VAL A 113 -19.77 2.58 6.90
CA VAL A 113 -21.00 2.89 7.66
C VAL A 113 -22.26 2.46 6.92
N LYS A 114 -22.31 2.64 5.59
CA LYS A 114 -23.55 2.49 4.80
C LYS A 114 -23.74 1.11 4.16
N ALA A 115 -22.66 0.39 3.89
CA ALA A 115 -22.64 -0.93 3.27
C ALA A 115 -21.47 -1.77 3.81
N PRO A 116 -21.55 -2.23 5.08
CA PRO A 116 -20.45 -2.95 5.74
C PRO A 116 -20.02 -4.22 4.99
N ASP A 117 -20.95 -4.95 4.38
CA ASP A 117 -20.63 -6.15 3.59
C ASP A 117 -19.76 -5.84 2.37
N SER A 118 -20.04 -4.73 1.68
CA SER A 118 -19.21 -4.25 0.56
C SER A 118 -17.85 -3.75 1.04
N ALA A 119 -17.83 -3.08 2.20
CA ALA A 119 -16.59 -2.60 2.81
C ALA A 119 -15.64 -3.75 3.18
N VAL A 120 -16.18 -4.86 3.69
CA VAL A 120 -15.41 -6.08 3.99
C VAL A 120 -14.71 -6.62 2.74
N GLU A 121 -15.41 -6.71 1.61
CA GLU A 121 -14.82 -7.22 0.36
C GLU A 121 -13.75 -6.27 -0.20
N ILE A 122 -14.00 -4.96 -0.17
CA ILE A 122 -13.03 -3.93 -0.58
C ILE A 122 -11.78 -3.99 0.32
N SER A 123 -11.98 -4.12 1.64
CA SER A 123 -10.90 -4.26 2.62
C SER A 123 -10.05 -5.50 2.36
N ARG A 124 -10.69 -6.65 2.08
CA ARG A 124 -10.00 -7.89 1.69
C ARG A 124 -9.10 -7.68 0.47
N LEU A 125 -9.63 -7.10 -0.61
CA LEU A 125 -8.85 -6.84 -1.83
C LEU A 125 -7.66 -5.91 -1.56
N ARG A 126 -7.88 -4.84 -0.78
CA ARG A 126 -6.83 -3.88 -0.40
C ARG A 126 -5.74 -4.56 0.44
N ALA A 127 -6.14 -5.35 1.43
CA ALA A 127 -5.24 -6.07 2.31
C ALA A 127 -4.40 -7.10 1.55
N SER A 128 -5.01 -7.92 0.69
CA SER A 128 -4.29 -8.86 -0.18
C SER A 128 -3.31 -8.13 -1.11
N GLY A 129 -3.71 -6.97 -1.66
CA GLY A 129 -2.83 -6.13 -2.48
C GLY A 129 -1.64 -5.56 -1.68
N ILE A 130 -1.83 -5.20 -0.41
CA ILE A 130 -0.74 -4.78 0.49
C ILE A 130 0.17 -5.96 0.82
N ALA A 131 -0.40 -7.11 1.18
CA ALA A 131 0.29 -8.34 1.53
C ALA A 131 1.25 -8.80 0.43
N LEU A 132 0.75 -8.91 -0.81
CA LEU A 132 1.57 -9.35 -1.95
C LEU A 132 2.71 -8.37 -2.24
N ARG A 133 2.46 -7.07 -2.17
CA ARG A 133 3.52 -6.07 -2.39
C ARG A 133 4.56 -6.08 -1.25
N ASN A 134 4.15 -6.39 -0.01
CA ASN A 134 5.07 -6.59 1.11
C ASN A 134 5.90 -7.87 0.92
N ALA A 135 5.26 -8.96 0.50
CA ALA A 135 5.93 -10.23 0.21
C ALA A 135 6.94 -10.09 -0.94
N GLY A 136 6.66 -9.24 -1.92
CA GLY A 136 7.60 -8.87 -2.96
C GLY A 136 8.95 -8.41 -2.41
N LEU A 137 8.98 -7.51 -1.42
CA LEU A 137 10.23 -7.07 -0.82
C LEU A 137 10.97 -8.22 -0.12
N ALA A 138 10.27 -9.13 0.55
CA ALA A 138 10.88 -10.33 1.11
C ALA A 138 11.56 -11.18 0.02
N PHE A 139 10.88 -11.43 -1.10
CA PHE A 139 11.47 -12.15 -2.24
C PHE A 139 12.69 -11.43 -2.82
N LEU A 140 12.66 -10.09 -2.90
CA LEU A 140 13.82 -9.33 -3.37
C LEU A 140 15.04 -9.49 -2.45
N LEU A 141 14.83 -9.49 -1.13
CA LEU A 141 15.90 -9.74 -0.16
C LEU A 141 16.40 -11.19 -0.25
N SER A 142 15.50 -12.16 -0.39
CA SER A 142 15.85 -13.57 -0.59
C SER A 142 16.67 -13.77 -1.88
N ALA A 143 16.33 -13.05 -2.96
CA ALA A 143 17.14 -13.05 -4.18
C ALA A 143 18.55 -12.48 -3.93
N GLY A 144 18.66 -11.44 -3.11
CA GLY A 144 19.95 -10.88 -2.70
C GLY A 144 20.81 -11.89 -1.93
N VAL A 145 20.23 -12.60 -0.96
CA VAL A 145 20.93 -13.65 -0.21
C VAL A 145 21.34 -14.80 -1.12
N ALA A 146 20.44 -15.29 -1.98
CA ALA A 146 20.75 -16.33 -2.95
C ALA A 146 21.85 -15.90 -3.94
N ALA A 147 21.92 -14.61 -4.30
CA ALA A 147 22.99 -14.09 -5.16
C ALA A 147 24.35 -14.07 -4.45
N VAL A 148 24.38 -13.82 -3.13
CA VAL A 148 25.61 -13.97 -2.34
C VAL A 148 26.04 -15.43 -2.28
N GLU A 149 25.10 -16.36 -2.05
CA GLU A 149 25.39 -17.80 -2.08
C GLU A 149 25.87 -18.29 -3.44
N LEU A 150 25.40 -17.69 -4.53
CA LEU A 150 25.88 -18.00 -5.87
C LEU A 150 27.38 -17.69 -6.04
N ILE A 151 27.88 -16.67 -5.33
CA ILE A 151 29.29 -16.25 -5.38
C ILE A 151 30.14 -17.09 -4.43
N VAL A 152 29.65 -17.33 -3.20
CA VAL A 152 30.44 -17.92 -2.10
C VAL A 152 30.27 -19.45 -2.00
N GLY A 153 29.14 -19.99 -2.45
CA GLY A 153 28.74 -21.39 -2.27
C GLY A 153 29.30 -22.35 -3.32
N SER A 154 29.36 -23.63 -2.95
CA SER A 154 29.69 -24.74 -3.86
C SER A 154 28.52 -25.07 -4.81
N GLU A 155 27.29 -24.98 -4.33
CA GLU A 155 26.06 -25.37 -5.04
C GLU A 155 25.49 -24.24 -5.92
N ARG A 156 26.30 -23.76 -6.86
CA ARG A 156 25.96 -22.61 -7.71
C ARG A 156 24.69 -22.80 -8.54
N GLY A 157 24.40 -24.03 -8.97
CA GLY A 157 23.21 -24.32 -9.77
C GLY A 157 21.92 -24.05 -9.01
N LEU A 158 21.83 -24.51 -7.77
CA LEU A 158 20.66 -24.29 -6.90
C LEU A 158 20.53 -22.82 -6.53
N ALA A 159 21.64 -22.15 -6.18
CA ALA A 159 21.64 -20.72 -5.88
C ALA A 159 21.15 -19.87 -7.08
N ALA A 160 21.61 -20.17 -8.29
CA ALA A 160 21.17 -19.48 -9.51
C ALA A 160 19.67 -19.67 -9.78
N PHE A 161 19.17 -20.90 -9.59
CA PHE A 161 17.74 -21.18 -9.69
C PHE A 161 16.93 -20.39 -8.66
N CYS A 162 17.36 -20.36 -7.40
CA CYS A 162 16.71 -19.59 -6.33
C CYS A 162 16.67 -18.09 -6.64
N VAL A 163 17.76 -17.50 -7.14
CA VAL A 163 17.78 -16.10 -7.59
C VAL A 163 16.70 -15.86 -8.64
N GLY A 164 16.64 -16.71 -9.68
CA GLY A 164 15.63 -16.61 -10.72
C GLY A 164 14.20 -16.73 -10.17
N ALA A 165 13.94 -17.74 -9.36
CA ALA A 165 12.63 -18.00 -8.76
C ALA A 165 12.16 -16.85 -7.87
N PHE A 166 13.04 -16.29 -7.04
CA PHE A 166 12.72 -15.15 -6.18
C PHE A 166 12.49 -13.86 -6.96
N LEU A 167 13.28 -13.59 -8.00
CA LEU A 167 13.05 -12.42 -8.86
C LEU A 167 11.72 -12.50 -9.62
N VAL A 168 11.36 -13.68 -10.14
CA VAL A 168 10.06 -13.91 -10.78
C VAL A 168 8.93 -13.71 -9.77
N SER A 169 9.07 -14.27 -8.56
CA SER A 169 8.10 -14.13 -7.47
C SER A 169 7.93 -12.67 -7.04
N PHE A 170 9.03 -11.90 -6.96
CA PHE A 170 9.00 -10.47 -6.67
C PHE A 170 8.20 -9.68 -7.72
N VAL A 171 8.48 -9.91 -9.01
CA VAL A 171 7.77 -9.23 -10.10
C VAL A 171 6.29 -9.60 -10.10
N GLY A 172 5.97 -10.90 -9.95
CA GLY A 172 4.60 -11.40 -9.87
C GLY A 172 3.82 -10.79 -8.71
N ALA A 173 4.36 -10.87 -7.49
CA ALA A 173 3.74 -10.34 -6.29
C ALA A 173 3.53 -8.82 -6.35
N THR A 174 4.49 -8.09 -6.93
CA THR A 174 4.36 -6.64 -7.13
C THR A 174 3.26 -6.30 -8.13
N ARG A 175 3.22 -6.96 -9.29
CA ARG A 175 2.21 -6.72 -10.34
C ARG A 175 0.80 -7.06 -9.86
N VAL A 176 0.60 -8.28 -9.34
CA VAL A 176 -0.70 -8.73 -8.83
C VAL A 176 -1.14 -7.87 -7.65
N GLY A 177 -0.22 -7.49 -6.76
CA GLY A 177 -0.56 -6.63 -5.64
C GLY A 177 -0.98 -5.21 -6.05
N HIS A 178 -0.40 -4.66 -7.13
CA HIS A 178 -0.88 -3.41 -7.73
C HIS A 178 -2.25 -3.56 -8.40
N GLU A 179 -2.50 -4.68 -9.08
CA GLU A 179 -3.78 -4.99 -9.69
C GLU A 179 -4.90 -5.13 -8.66
N LEU A 180 -4.69 -5.87 -7.58
CA LEU A 180 -5.66 -5.98 -6.48
C LEU A 180 -5.95 -4.62 -5.83
N SER A 181 -4.92 -3.79 -5.66
CA SER A 181 -5.09 -2.43 -5.14
C SER A 181 -5.93 -1.55 -6.07
N ARG A 182 -5.75 -1.70 -7.39
CA ARG A 182 -6.55 -1.03 -8.41
C ARG A 182 -7.99 -1.50 -8.37
N TRP A 183 -8.23 -2.82 -8.32
CA TRP A 183 -9.58 -3.39 -8.24
C TRP A 183 -10.30 -2.97 -6.96
N ALA A 184 -9.61 -2.92 -5.82
CA ALA A 184 -10.18 -2.41 -4.58
C ALA A 184 -10.64 -0.94 -4.74
N ALA A 185 -9.82 -0.09 -5.36
CA ALA A 185 -10.15 1.31 -5.61
C ALA A 185 -11.31 1.47 -6.61
N LEU A 186 -11.32 0.67 -7.67
CA LEU A 186 -12.40 0.66 -8.66
C LEU A 186 -13.73 0.24 -8.02
N LYS A 187 -13.72 -0.86 -7.25
CA LYS A 187 -14.88 -1.34 -6.52
C LYS A 187 -15.39 -0.34 -5.49
N THR A 188 -14.50 0.41 -4.85
CA THR A 188 -14.88 1.51 -3.94
C THR A 188 -15.72 2.56 -4.67
N LEU A 189 -15.31 2.97 -5.88
CA LEU A 189 -16.05 3.94 -6.68
C LEU A 189 -17.36 3.37 -7.24
N GLU A 190 -17.34 2.13 -7.71
CA GLU A 190 -18.53 1.43 -8.22
C GLU A 190 -19.58 1.27 -7.11
N VAL A 191 -19.19 0.88 -5.90
CA VAL A 191 -20.12 0.80 -4.76
C VAL A 191 -20.65 2.18 -4.39
N ALA A 192 -19.80 3.20 -4.31
CA ALA A 192 -20.24 4.57 -4.03
C ALA A 192 -21.26 5.10 -5.06
N PHE A 193 -21.07 4.75 -6.33
CA PHE A 193 -21.99 5.15 -7.42
C PHE A 193 -23.40 4.61 -7.24
N TRP A 194 -23.54 3.38 -6.72
CA TRP A 194 -24.84 2.74 -6.49
C TRP A 194 -25.44 3.06 -5.11
N LEU A 195 -24.73 3.80 -4.25
CA LEU A 195 -25.20 4.20 -2.93
C LEU A 195 -25.48 5.72 -2.88
N PRO A 196 -26.73 6.18 -3.10
CA PRO A 196 -27.05 7.61 -3.11
C PRO A 196 -26.77 8.30 -1.78
N ASP A 197 -26.90 7.57 -0.66
CA ASP A 197 -26.56 8.06 0.68
C ASP A 197 -25.10 8.49 0.83
N VAL A 198 -24.17 7.79 0.17
CA VAL A 198 -22.74 8.10 0.24
C VAL A 198 -22.48 9.44 -0.44
N GLU A 199 -23.07 9.64 -1.62
CA GLU A 199 -22.99 10.91 -2.34
C GLU A 199 -23.60 12.05 -1.54
N ALA A 200 -24.80 11.87 -0.97
CA ALA A 200 -25.47 12.88 -0.16
C ALA A 200 -24.63 13.30 1.07
N THR A 201 -23.97 12.34 1.72
CA THR A 201 -23.11 12.60 2.89
C THR A 201 -21.83 13.34 2.49
N LEU A 202 -21.23 13.00 1.36
CA LEU A 202 -19.98 13.60 0.90
C LEU A 202 -20.19 14.98 0.25
N ALA A 203 -21.35 15.20 -0.38
CA ALA A 203 -21.74 16.48 -0.95
C ALA A 203 -21.95 17.54 0.13
N THR A 204 -22.49 17.17 1.30
CA THR A 204 -22.69 18.08 2.43
C THR A 204 -21.41 18.37 3.21
N THR A 205 -20.42 17.46 3.16
CA THR A 205 -19.15 17.57 3.90
C THR A 205 -18.04 18.23 3.07
N SER A 206 -18.19 18.35 1.75
CA SER A 206 -17.18 19.00 0.90
C SER A 206 -17.07 20.50 1.22
N PRO A 207 -15.88 21.00 1.62
CA PRO A 207 -15.73 22.40 1.96
C PRO A 207 -15.94 23.27 0.72
N VAL A 208 -16.84 24.25 0.84
CA VAL A 208 -16.96 25.36 -0.11
C VAL A 208 -15.56 25.96 -0.32
N PRO A 209 -15.06 26.09 -1.55
CA PRO A 209 -13.77 26.74 -1.78
C PRO A 209 -13.82 28.16 -1.20
N PRO A 210 -12.74 28.65 -0.54
CA PRO A 210 -12.74 29.96 0.08
C PRO A 210 -13.12 31.02 -0.96
N PRO A 211 -13.96 32.01 -0.60
CA PRO A 211 -14.37 33.05 -1.54
C PRO A 211 -13.13 33.69 -2.14
N ARG A 212 -13.07 33.74 -3.48
CA ARG A 212 -11.98 34.45 -4.17
C ARG A 212 -11.94 35.87 -3.62
N PRO A 213 -10.77 36.41 -3.22
CA PRO A 213 -10.68 37.80 -2.81
C PRO A 213 -11.21 38.67 -3.94
N SER A 214 -12.17 39.55 -3.62
CA SER A 214 -12.72 40.50 -4.57
C SER A 214 -11.58 41.24 -5.28
N PRO A 215 -11.62 41.43 -6.61
CA PRO A 215 -10.61 42.19 -7.30
C PRO A 215 -10.48 43.57 -6.63
N ALA A 216 -9.25 43.93 -6.28
CA ALA A 216 -8.97 45.20 -5.64
C ALA A 216 -9.57 46.34 -6.49
N PRO A 217 -10.25 47.31 -5.86
CA PRO A 217 -10.79 48.45 -6.59
C PRO A 217 -9.66 49.13 -7.39
N PRO A 218 -9.92 49.57 -8.63
CA PRO A 218 -8.90 50.20 -9.46
C PRO A 218 -8.30 51.40 -8.71
N ALA A 219 -6.97 51.47 -8.71
CA ALA A 219 -6.23 52.53 -8.03
C ALA A 219 -6.73 53.90 -8.52
N PRO A 220 -7.00 54.86 -7.61
CA PRO A 220 -7.39 56.20 -8.01
C PRO A 220 -6.27 56.82 -8.88
N PRO A 221 -6.64 57.56 -9.94
CA PRO A 221 -5.66 58.19 -10.83
C PRO A 221 -4.72 59.08 -10.02
N GLY A 222 -3.42 58.84 -10.18
CA GLY A 222 -2.36 59.53 -9.46
C GLY A 222 -2.47 61.04 -9.65
N LEU A 223 -2.44 61.78 -8.54
CA LEU A 223 -2.39 63.24 -8.55
C LEU A 223 -1.13 63.71 -9.32
N PRO A 224 -1.25 64.74 -10.17
CA PRO A 224 -0.11 65.30 -10.88
C PRO A 224 0.93 65.84 -9.88
N GLY A 225 2.18 65.40 -10.04
CA GLY A 225 3.30 65.80 -9.19
C GLY A 225 3.54 67.31 -9.22
N PRO A 226 4.07 67.89 -8.13
CA PRO A 226 4.30 69.33 -8.04
C PRO A 226 5.35 69.78 -9.08
N PRO A 227 5.20 71.00 -9.65
CA PRO A 227 6.17 71.55 -10.57
C PRO A 227 7.51 71.76 -9.85
N GLY A 228 8.58 71.23 -10.44
CA GLY A 228 9.94 71.37 -9.94
C GLY A 228 10.40 72.83 -9.91
N PRO A 229 11.25 73.22 -8.94
CA PRO A 229 11.76 74.58 -8.83
C PRO A 229 12.78 74.92 -9.93
N PRO A 230 12.94 76.22 -10.26
CA PRO A 230 13.76 76.73 -11.37
C PRO A 230 15.27 76.57 -11.15
#